data_AF-A0A9D2A8Q7-F1
#
_entry.id   AF-A0A9D2A8Q7-F1
#
_cell.length_a   1.000
_cell.length_b   1.000
_cell.length_c   1.000
_cell.angle_alpha   90.00
_cell.angle_beta   90.00
_cell.angle_gamma   90.00
#
_symmetry.space_group_name_H-M   'P 1'
#
loop_
_entity.id
_entity.type
_entity.pdbx_description
1 polymer ?
#
loop_
_entity_poly.entity_id
_entity_poly.type
_entity_poly.pdbx_seq_one_letter_code
_entity_poly.pdbx_strand_id
1 'polypeptide(L)'
;MSGGPVTRDELFPIITVEVGPMAHGGHCVARYEGRVVFVRHAIPGETVQVALTDREPSAKYWRGEVVHVVHASDYRRRHIWKLADSVRAHQAGRLPVGGAEFGHITDQHQRRLKAHVFRDTLQRIGGISVAELPAQAHHADGEIHVEDVSAAHSNGLHWRTRVSFAVTGSGALAMKPFRSNDLIELRGMPLAVEAIHESRIFTADFRGAHRVDVVAPGGRDPLTLVVHVEDQTTHAPTAEDQPGAWSGLRRRLSALSAEDARIGSILLARHQPQPPGSGRPPRPTRRRGGQSKASSRSAPAEPGGTISYEVVVGERSVVESLPEAGDVAESLSLPPESFWQVHRNAPAALVRAVREVATLSPGDRAADLYAGAGLFTAWAAAAVGEAGHVLSVEAAGPSSRSAAEAFAAARQVEVIASPVERALGALKGSRVVVLDPPRAGAGARVIEGLDTAGAEEVIYVSCEPSSFARDAKDLLGRGFRISGMRVLDLYPNTHHMESVARFTR
;
A
#
# COMPACT_ATOMS: atom_id res chain seq x y z
N MET A 1 -30.66 -16.82 36.64
CA MET A 1 -29.24 -16.82 37.04
C MET A 1 -28.55 -15.72 36.24
N SER A 2 -28.32 -14.58 36.88
CA SER A 2 -27.68 -13.39 36.29
C SER A 2 -26.18 -13.66 36.15
N GLY A 3 -25.70 -13.81 34.92
CA GLY A 3 -24.27 -13.88 34.64
C GLY A 3 -23.62 -12.57 35.05
N GLY A 4 -22.66 -12.64 35.98
CA GLY A 4 -21.81 -11.51 36.34
C GLY A 4 -21.01 -11.00 35.12
N PRO A 5 -20.37 -9.83 35.22
CA PRO A 5 -19.56 -9.29 34.15
C PRO A 5 -18.45 -10.29 33.78
N VAL A 6 -18.47 -10.75 32.53
CA VAL A 6 -17.43 -11.62 31.96
C VAL A 6 -16.10 -10.88 32.09
N THR A 7 -15.13 -11.50 32.75
CA THR A 7 -13.81 -10.92 32.93
C THR A 7 -13.07 -10.91 31.59
N ARG A 8 -12.15 -9.96 31.38
CA ARG A 8 -11.43 -9.83 30.10
C ARG A 8 -10.57 -11.06 29.76
N ASP A 9 -10.12 -11.79 30.78
CA ASP A 9 -9.41 -13.07 30.65
C ASP A 9 -10.33 -14.19 30.12
N GLU A 10 -11.65 -14.10 30.35
CA GLU A 10 -12.64 -14.99 29.74
C GLU A 10 -12.93 -14.63 28.27
N LEU A 11 -12.81 -13.34 27.91
CA LEU A 11 -12.99 -12.85 26.53
C LEU A 11 -11.79 -13.15 25.62
N PHE A 12 -10.56 -13.03 26.15
CA PHE A 12 -9.32 -13.34 25.44
C PHE A 12 -8.41 -14.19 26.31
N PRO A 13 -8.47 -15.54 26.22
CA PRO A 13 -7.56 -16.38 26.97
C PRO A 13 -6.13 -16.06 26.60
N ILE A 14 -5.31 -16.01 27.63
CA ILE A 14 -3.87 -15.81 27.49
C ILE A 14 -3.21 -17.19 27.48
N ILE A 15 -2.48 -17.47 26.41
CA ILE A 15 -1.64 -18.66 26.29
C ILE A 15 -0.17 -18.27 26.30
N THR A 16 0.71 -19.14 26.79
CA THR A 16 2.16 -18.96 26.69
C THR A 16 2.69 -19.85 25.58
N VAL A 17 3.45 -19.29 24.65
CA VAL A 17 4.01 -20.01 23.51
C VAL A 17 5.43 -19.56 23.20
N GLU A 18 6.26 -20.50 22.74
CA GLU A 18 7.46 -20.19 21.97
C GLU A 18 7.05 -19.90 20.53
N VAL A 19 7.51 -18.77 19.99
CA VAL A 19 7.16 -18.35 18.63
C VAL A 19 8.21 -18.80 17.62
N GLY A 20 7.74 -19.47 16.57
CA GLY A 20 8.56 -19.94 15.47
C GLY A 20 8.72 -18.90 14.35
N PRO A 21 8.92 -19.35 13.10
CA PRO A 21 9.27 -18.47 11.99
C PRO A 21 8.16 -17.47 11.65
N MET A 22 8.58 -16.37 11.02
CA MET A 22 7.66 -15.36 10.52
C MET A 22 7.06 -15.78 9.18
N ALA A 23 5.75 -15.66 9.07
CA ALA A 23 4.99 -15.87 7.85
C ALA A 23 4.60 -14.54 7.20
N HIS A 24 4.20 -14.61 5.93
CA HIS A 24 3.63 -13.49 5.20
C HIS A 24 2.46 -12.85 5.98
N GLY A 25 2.37 -11.52 5.95
CA GLY A 25 1.42 -10.75 6.76
C GLY A 25 1.96 -10.27 8.12
N GLY A 26 3.24 -10.53 8.44
CA GLY A 26 3.89 -10.02 9.66
C GLY A 26 3.51 -10.77 10.94
N HIS A 27 3.23 -12.07 10.82
CA HIS A 27 2.85 -12.94 11.93
C HIS A 27 3.94 -13.97 12.19
N CYS A 28 4.32 -14.19 13.44
CA CYS A 28 5.06 -15.41 13.80
C CYS A 28 4.10 -16.59 13.91
N VAL A 29 4.58 -17.79 13.58
CA VAL A 29 3.81 -19.03 13.69
C VAL A 29 4.21 -19.77 14.95
N ALA A 30 3.26 -20.01 15.84
CA ALA A 30 3.43 -20.83 17.04
C ALA A 30 2.49 -22.05 17.00
N ARG A 31 2.71 -23.00 17.90
CA ARG A 31 1.80 -24.13 18.12
C ARG A 31 1.38 -24.19 19.58
N TYR A 32 0.09 -24.42 19.80
CA TYR A 32 -0.49 -24.59 21.13
C TYR A 32 -1.54 -25.71 21.05
N GLU A 33 -1.39 -26.75 21.88
CA GLU A 33 -2.28 -27.93 21.89
C GLU A 33 -2.54 -28.51 20.48
N GLY A 34 -1.48 -28.61 19.67
CA GLY A 34 -1.54 -29.12 18.30
C GLY A 34 -2.12 -28.15 17.25
N ARG A 35 -2.68 -27.01 17.65
CA ARG A 35 -3.21 -25.98 16.74
C ARG A 35 -2.13 -24.97 16.34
N VAL A 36 -2.24 -24.46 15.11
CA VAL A 36 -1.41 -23.35 14.63
C VAL A 36 -1.96 -22.03 15.18
N VAL A 37 -1.09 -21.17 15.69
CA VAL A 37 -1.43 -19.83 16.17
C VAL A 37 -0.60 -18.79 15.42
N PHE A 38 -1.26 -17.84 14.76
CA PHE A 38 -0.61 -16.68 14.16
C PHE A 38 -0.48 -15.57 15.19
N VAL A 39 0.74 -15.27 15.60
CA VAL A 39 1.06 -14.33 16.69
C VAL A 39 1.60 -13.04 16.10
N ARG A 40 0.91 -11.92 16.33
CA ARG A 40 1.39 -10.58 15.97
C ARG A 40 2.24 -9.98 17.09
N HIS A 41 3.15 -9.09 16.72
CA HIS A 41 4.08 -8.38 17.62
C HIS A 41 5.08 -9.27 18.37
N ALA A 42 5.36 -10.46 17.84
CA ALA A 42 6.40 -11.37 18.30
C ALA A 42 7.57 -11.40 17.31
N ILE A 43 8.76 -11.73 17.82
CA ILE A 43 9.97 -11.99 17.04
C ILE A 43 10.29 -13.49 17.14
N PRO A 44 10.68 -14.18 16.04
CA PRO A 44 11.02 -15.59 16.10
C PRO A 44 12.05 -15.91 17.21
N GLY A 45 11.82 -17.02 17.93
CA GLY A 45 12.64 -17.46 19.07
C GLY A 45 12.23 -16.88 20.43
N GLU A 46 11.28 -15.96 20.48
CA GLU A 46 10.76 -15.45 21.76
C GLU A 46 9.85 -16.45 22.47
N THR A 47 9.77 -16.33 23.79
CA THR A 47 8.66 -16.88 24.58
C THR A 47 7.75 -15.75 25.00
N VAL A 48 6.47 -15.83 24.65
CA VAL A 48 5.50 -14.76 24.83
C VAL A 48 4.18 -15.27 25.38
N GLN A 49 3.49 -14.39 26.11
CA GLN A 49 2.08 -14.55 26.42
C GLN A 49 1.24 -13.85 25.36
N VAL A 50 0.23 -14.56 24.85
CA VAL A 50 -0.57 -14.17 23.69
C VAL A 50 -2.03 -14.16 24.07
N ALA A 51 -2.69 -13.02 23.91
CA ALA A 51 -4.15 -12.94 24.00
C ALA A 51 -4.77 -13.35 22.67
N LEU A 52 -5.58 -14.40 22.68
CA LEU A 52 -6.19 -14.96 21.47
C LEU A 52 -7.35 -14.11 20.96
N THR A 53 -7.14 -13.34 19.89
CA THR A 53 -8.11 -12.39 19.32
C THR A 53 -9.11 -13.01 18.34
N ASP A 54 -8.82 -14.21 17.83
CA ASP A 54 -9.68 -14.98 16.94
C ASP A 54 -9.45 -16.47 17.20
N ARG A 55 -10.43 -17.12 17.84
CA ARG A 55 -10.29 -18.47 18.41
C ARG A 55 -11.54 -19.35 18.30
N GLU A 56 -12.25 -19.27 17.18
CA GLU A 56 -13.37 -20.20 16.98
C GLU A 56 -12.90 -21.66 17.18
N PRO A 57 -13.57 -22.48 18.01
CA PRO A 57 -13.10 -23.84 18.32
C PRO A 57 -12.91 -24.74 17.08
N SER A 58 -13.70 -24.49 16.04
CA SER A 58 -13.65 -25.16 14.74
C SER A 58 -12.64 -24.57 13.76
N ALA A 59 -11.99 -23.45 14.10
CA ALA A 59 -11.00 -22.82 13.22
C ALA A 59 -9.75 -23.70 13.10
N LYS A 60 -9.24 -23.83 11.86
CA LYS A 60 -8.01 -24.59 11.57
C LYS A 60 -6.77 -23.99 12.21
N TYR A 61 -6.83 -22.72 12.59
CA TYR A 61 -5.76 -21.97 13.21
C TYR A 61 -6.39 -20.86 14.07
N TRP A 62 -5.63 -20.36 15.03
CA TRP A 62 -6.01 -19.21 15.86
C TRP A 62 -5.14 -18.00 15.56
N ARG A 63 -5.54 -16.84 16.07
CA ARG A 63 -4.74 -15.62 16.04
C ARG A 63 -4.67 -14.99 17.40
N GLY A 64 -3.59 -14.28 17.65
CA GLY A 64 -3.45 -13.49 18.86
C GLY A 64 -2.38 -12.42 18.76
N GLU A 65 -2.37 -11.60 19.79
CA GLU A 65 -1.47 -10.46 19.96
C GLU A 65 -0.58 -10.72 21.17
N VAL A 66 0.71 -10.42 21.07
CA VAL A 66 1.60 -10.47 22.24
C VAL A 66 1.14 -9.45 23.27
N VAL A 67 0.86 -9.92 24.48
CA VAL A 67 0.47 -9.08 25.63
C VAL A 67 1.54 -8.99 26.70
N HIS A 68 2.46 -9.95 26.73
CA HIS A 68 3.64 -9.93 27.59
C HIS A 68 4.78 -10.74 26.95
N VAL A 69 6.02 -10.27 27.08
CA VAL A 69 7.21 -10.94 26.56
C VAL A 69 7.96 -11.57 27.75
N VAL A 70 8.02 -12.90 27.79
CA VAL A 70 8.65 -13.66 28.89
C VAL A 70 10.15 -13.74 28.66
N HIS A 71 10.55 -14.14 27.44
CA HIS A 71 11.94 -14.14 26.99
C HIS A 71 12.01 -13.37 25.67
N ALA A 72 12.64 -12.20 25.73
CA ALA A 72 12.76 -11.29 24.60
C ALA A 72 13.92 -11.70 23.69
N SER A 73 13.77 -11.45 22.39
CA SER A 73 14.86 -11.50 21.43
C SER A 73 15.81 -10.32 21.63
N ASP A 74 17.10 -10.51 21.39
CA ASP A 74 18.09 -9.41 21.37
C ASP A 74 17.76 -8.35 20.31
N TYR A 75 16.93 -8.69 19.32
CA TYR A 75 16.47 -7.78 18.28
C TYR A 75 15.19 -7.01 18.65
N ARG A 76 14.65 -7.24 19.86
CA ARG A 76 13.51 -6.46 20.36
C ARG A 76 13.99 -5.10 20.86
N ARG A 77 13.31 -4.05 20.42
CA ARG A 77 13.45 -2.68 20.93
C ARG A 77 12.14 -2.19 21.53
N ARG A 78 12.20 -1.05 22.22
CA ARG A 78 10.99 -0.29 22.58
C ARG A 78 10.24 0.10 21.30
N HIS A 79 8.93 -0.10 21.30
CA HIS A 79 8.10 0.25 20.15
C HIS A 79 8.22 1.74 19.80
N ILE A 80 8.49 2.05 18.52
CA ILE A 80 8.64 3.42 18.00
C ILE A 80 7.36 4.26 18.14
N TRP A 81 6.20 3.61 18.22
CA TRP A 81 4.91 4.29 18.40
C TRP A 81 4.09 3.68 19.53
N LYS A 82 3.90 4.43 20.62
CA LYS A 82 3.20 3.95 21.83
C LYS A 82 1.79 3.41 21.56
N LEU A 83 1.07 3.94 20.56
CA LEU A 83 -0.29 3.50 20.24
C LEU A 83 -0.32 2.14 19.53
N ALA A 84 0.75 1.76 18.84
CA ALA A 84 0.92 0.50 18.12
C ALA A 84 1.68 -0.58 18.92
N ASP A 85 2.17 -0.25 20.11
CA ASP A 85 2.76 -1.21 21.05
C ASP A 85 1.67 -2.14 21.62
N SER A 86 1.75 -3.44 21.34
CA SER A 86 0.73 -4.42 21.73
C SER A 86 0.65 -4.64 23.24
N VAL A 87 1.79 -4.63 23.94
CA VAL A 87 1.86 -4.79 25.40
C VAL A 87 1.20 -3.60 26.08
N ARG A 88 1.55 -2.37 25.66
CA ARG A 88 0.92 -1.14 26.19
C ARG A 88 -0.55 -1.05 25.83
N ALA A 89 -0.93 -1.43 24.62
CA ALA A 89 -2.32 -1.44 24.20
C ALA A 89 -3.15 -2.38 25.09
N HIS A 90 -2.63 -3.57 25.37
CA HIS A 90 -3.27 -4.53 26.24
C HIS A 90 -3.47 -3.99 27.66
N GLN A 91 -2.43 -3.40 28.26
CA GLN A 91 -2.49 -2.72 29.57
C GLN A 91 -3.56 -1.61 29.59
N ALA A 92 -3.72 -0.90 28.48
CA ALA A 92 -4.71 0.16 28.30
C ALA A 92 -6.10 -0.33 27.88
N GLY A 93 -6.39 -1.63 27.93
CA GLY A 93 -7.74 -2.13 27.62
C GLY A 93 -8.07 -2.31 26.15
N ARG A 94 -7.12 -2.12 25.21
CA ARG A 94 -7.40 -2.02 23.77
C ARG A 94 -6.45 -2.84 22.90
N LEU A 95 -6.73 -2.88 21.60
CA LEU A 95 -5.81 -3.40 20.58
C LEU A 95 -4.81 -2.31 20.11
N PRO A 96 -3.62 -2.71 19.61
CA PRO A 96 -2.66 -1.76 19.05
C PRO A 96 -3.16 -1.17 17.72
N VAL A 97 -2.86 0.11 17.48
CA VAL A 97 -3.08 0.76 16.17
C VAL A 97 -2.33 0.01 15.08
N GLY A 98 -2.95 -0.21 13.92
CA GLY A 98 -2.33 -0.88 12.79
C GLY A 98 -1.31 -0.03 12.03
N GLY A 99 -0.47 -0.67 11.21
CA GLY A 99 0.43 0.00 10.28
C GLY A 99 1.82 0.32 10.82
N ALA A 100 2.20 -0.24 11.97
CA ALA A 100 3.55 -0.18 12.52
C ALA A 100 3.91 -1.48 13.26
N GLU A 101 3.42 -2.63 12.78
CA GLU A 101 3.53 -3.92 13.48
C GLU A 101 4.97 -4.36 13.76
N PHE A 102 5.96 -3.92 13.00
CA PHE A 102 7.38 -4.22 13.25
C PHE A 102 8.09 -3.14 14.09
N GLY A 103 7.37 -2.15 14.62
CA GLY A 103 7.95 -1.04 15.39
C GLY A 103 8.74 -1.45 16.65
N HIS A 104 8.58 -2.70 17.11
CA HIS A 104 9.29 -3.31 18.24
C HIS A 104 10.54 -4.11 17.83
N ILE A 105 10.91 -4.11 16.55
CA ILE A 105 12.04 -4.88 15.99
C ILE A 105 13.11 -3.90 15.51
N THR A 106 14.39 -4.18 15.73
CA THR A 106 15.48 -3.39 15.16
C THR A 106 15.46 -3.40 13.62
N ASP A 107 15.80 -2.28 12.99
CA ASP A 107 15.59 -2.08 11.55
C ASP A 107 16.35 -3.12 10.70
N GLN A 108 17.57 -3.48 11.09
CA GLN A 108 18.35 -4.53 10.43
C GLN A 108 17.64 -5.89 10.51
N HIS A 109 17.06 -6.24 11.65
CA HIS A 109 16.37 -7.52 11.80
C HIS A 109 15.01 -7.53 11.08
N GLN A 110 14.33 -6.39 10.94
CA GLN A 110 13.14 -6.29 10.09
C GLN A 110 13.43 -6.72 8.65
N ARG A 111 14.56 -6.26 8.08
CA ARG A 111 14.96 -6.62 6.72
C ARG A 111 15.31 -8.10 6.57
N ARG A 112 15.97 -8.70 7.56
CA ARG A 112 16.19 -10.17 7.59
C ARG A 112 14.88 -10.95 7.61
N LEU A 113 13.91 -10.50 8.41
CA LEU A 113 12.59 -11.14 8.46
C LEU A 113 11.84 -10.99 7.12
N LYS A 114 11.93 -9.83 6.46
CA LYS A 114 11.39 -9.62 5.11
C LYS A 114 12.06 -10.54 4.10
N ALA A 115 13.40 -10.65 4.12
CA ALA A 115 14.17 -11.55 3.27
C ALA A 115 13.73 -13.01 3.44
N HIS A 116 13.60 -13.46 4.70
CA HIS A 116 13.12 -14.80 5.03
C HIS A 116 11.72 -15.06 4.46
N VAL A 117 10.77 -14.17 4.74
CA VAL A 117 9.38 -14.28 4.26
C VAL A 117 9.32 -14.30 2.73
N PHE A 118 10.10 -13.45 2.06
CA PHE A 118 10.14 -13.37 0.61
C PHE A 118 10.66 -14.68 0.00
N ARG A 119 11.81 -15.18 0.49
CA ARG A 119 12.40 -16.46 0.07
C ARG A 119 11.43 -17.62 0.28
N ASP A 120 10.84 -17.71 1.48
CA ASP A 120 9.89 -18.78 1.82
C ASP A 120 8.66 -18.75 0.90
N THR A 121 8.20 -17.56 0.53
CA THR A 121 7.06 -17.37 -0.37
C THR A 121 7.40 -17.81 -1.79
N LEU A 122 8.57 -17.41 -2.30
CA LEU A 122 9.06 -17.84 -3.61
C LEU A 122 9.18 -19.37 -3.70
N GLN A 123 9.77 -20.00 -2.69
CA GLN A 123 9.94 -21.43 -2.67
C GLN A 123 8.60 -22.19 -2.59
N ARG A 124 7.68 -21.75 -1.72
CA ARG A 124 6.42 -22.46 -1.48
C ARG A 124 5.38 -22.25 -2.57
N ILE A 125 5.28 -21.04 -3.13
CA ILE A 125 4.26 -20.68 -4.11
C ILE A 125 4.83 -20.75 -5.53
N GLY A 126 5.98 -20.13 -5.74
CA GLY A 126 6.64 -20.07 -7.04
C GLY A 126 7.37 -21.36 -7.40
N GLY A 127 7.79 -22.15 -6.40
CA GLY A 127 8.69 -23.27 -6.61
C GLY A 127 10.12 -22.84 -6.94
N ILE A 128 10.46 -21.58 -6.64
CA ILE A 128 11.73 -20.94 -7.02
C ILE A 128 12.67 -20.97 -5.83
N SER A 129 13.81 -21.62 -6.00
CA SER A 129 14.89 -21.65 -5.00
C SER A 129 15.81 -20.44 -5.14
N VAL A 130 16.54 -20.10 -4.07
CA VAL A 130 17.52 -18.99 -4.10
C VAL A 130 18.64 -19.25 -5.12
N ALA A 131 18.99 -20.51 -5.36
CA ALA A 131 20.01 -20.89 -6.33
C ALA A 131 19.63 -20.56 -7.78
N GLU A 132 18.35 -20.39 -8.07
CA GLU A 132 17.84 -19.97 -9.39
C GLU A 132 17.81 -18.44 -9.53
N LEU A 133 18.08 -17.70 -8.46
CA LEU A 133 18.13 -16.25 -8.48
C LEU A 133 19.54 -15.76 -8.86
N PRO A 134 19.64 -14.58 -9.47
CA PRO A 134 20.93 -13.95 -9.75
C PRO A 134 21.74 -13.71 -8.46
N ALA A 135 23.07 -13.80 -8.55
CA ALA A 135 23.97 -13.67 -7.39
C ALA A 135 23.82 -12.33 -6.64
N GLN A 136 23.47 -11.25 -7.34
CA GLN A 136 23.22 -9.94 -6.74
C GLN A 136 21.95 -9.88 -5.87
N ALA A 137 21.05 -10.85 -5.99
CA ALA A 137 19.79 -10.89 -5.26
C ALA A 137 19.92 -11.45 -3.84
N HIS A 138 21.06 -12.07 -3.51
CA HIS A 138 21.26 -12.74 -2.23
C HIS A 138 22.69 -12.59 -1.70
N HIS A 139 22.84 -12.70 -0.38
CA HIS A 139 24.11 -12.80 0.31
C HIS A 139 24.76 -14.17 0.07
N ALA A 140 26.05 -14.30 0.40
CA ALA A 140 26.79 -15.56 0.25
C ALA A 140 26.21 -16.73 1.07
N ASP A 141 25.42 -16.44 2.11
CA ASP A 141 24.70 -17.42 2.92
C ASP A 141 23.32 -17.81 2.36
N GLY A 142 22.92 -17.27 1.20
CA GLY A 142 21.64 -17.52 0.56
C GLY A 142 20.46 -16.72 1.15
N GLU A 143 20.70 -15.72 2.01
CA GLU A 143 19.68 -14.77 2.44
C GLU A 143 19.43 -13.72 1.34
N ILE A 144 18.16 -13.44 1.02
CA ILE A 144 17.79 -12.42 0.03
C ILE A 144 18.24 -11.04 0.53
N HIS A 145 18.85 -10.25 -0.35
CA HIS A 145 19.21 -8.88 -0.02
C HIS A 145 17.96 -7.99 -0.04
N VAL A 146 17.63 -7.41 1.11
CA VAL A 146 16.58 -6.39 1.25
C VAL A 146 17.24 -5.05 1.50
N GLU A 147 17.10 -4.13 0.54
CA GLU A 147 17.75 -2.84 0.53
C GLU A 147 16.99 -1.81 1.37
N ASP A 148 17.73 -1.01 2.14
CA ASP A 148 17.18 0.18 2.79
C ASP A 148 17.07 1.32 1.76
N VAL A 149 15.89 1.93 1.64
CA VAL A 149 15.66 3.08 0.75
C VAL A 149 15.62 4.41 1.48
N SER A 150 15.72 4.37 2.81
CA SER A 150 15.65 5.56 3.62
C SER A 150 17.00 6.29 3.60
N ALA A 151 16.95 7.61 3.77
CA ALA A 151 18.19 8.37 3.96
C ALA A 151 18.91 7.84 5.21
N ALA A 152 20.25 7.82 5.19
CA ALA A 152 21.04 7.47 6.35
C ALA A 152 20.50 8.24 7.57
N HIS A 153 20.21 7.52 8.67
CA HIS A 153 19.68 8.03 9.95
C HIS A 153 18.15 8.25 10.06
N SER A 154 17.32 7.78 9.11
CA SER A 154 15.85 7.90 9.24
C SER A 154 15.22 7.09 10.38
N ASN A 155 15.92 6.07 10.90
CA ASN A 155 15.43 5.09 11.89
C ASN A 155 14.06 4.48 11.52
N GLY A 156 13.74 4.40 10.22
CA GLY A 156 12.47 3.88 9.71
C GLY A 156 11.26 4.78 9.96
N LEU A 157 11.46 6.05 10.30
CA LEU A 157 10.41 7.04 10.58
C LEU A 157 10.25 8.03 9.42
N HIS A 158 9.22 8.87 9.51
CA HIS A 158 8.99 10.03 8.64
C HIS A 158 9.00 9.77 7.14
N TRP A 159 8.69 8.58 6.66
CA TRP A 159 8.74 8.30 5.24
C TRP A 159 7.40 8.51 4.53
N ARG A 160 6.27 8.41 5.24
CA ARG A 160 4.94 8.35 4.64
C ARG A 160 4.42 9.75 4.27
N THR A 161 4.27 10.00 2.97
CA THR A 161 3.81 11.27 2.36
C THR A 161 2.29 11.34 2.21
N ARG A 162 1.61 10.21 2.26
CA ARG A 162 0.15 10.12 2.10
C ARG A 162 -0.46 9.28 3.21
N VAL A 163 -1.46 9.82 3.90
CA VAL A 163 -2.09 9.16 5.04
C VAL A 163 -3.59 9.36 5.03
N SER A 164 -4.34 8.27 5.22
CA SER A 164 -5.78 8.29 5.45
C SER A 164 -6.09 8.10 6.92
N PHE A 165 -6.83 9.04 7.50
CA PHE A 165 -7.31 8.99 8.87
C PHE A 165 -8.84 8.85 8.88
N ALA A 166 -9.36 8.00 9.76
CA ALA A 166 -10.78 8.05 10.11
C ALA A 166 -11.05 9.25 11.02
N VAL A 167 -12.29 9.70 11.09
CA VAL A 167 -12.71 10.76 12.01
C VAL A 167 -13.67 10.17 13.04
N THR A 168 -13.40 10.42 14.33
CA THR A 168 -14.29 9.99 15.42
C THR A 168 -15.53 10.88 15.53
N GLY A 169 -16.53 10.48 16.31
CA GLY A 169 -17.69 11.33 16.60
C GLY A 169 -17.34 12.67 17.28
N SER A 170 -16.19 12.75 17.98
CA SER A 170 -15.66 13.98 18.57
C SER A 170 -14.97 14.90 17.55
N GLY A 171 -14.73 14.43 16.31
CA GLY A 171 -14.02 15.15 15.26
C GLY A 171 -12.52 14.93 15.23
N ALA A 172 -11.97 14.07 16.10
CA ALA A 172 -10.55 13.78 16.14
C ALA A 172 -10.13 12.80 15.04
N LEU A 173 -8.90 12.95 14.54
CA LEU A 173 -8.29 11.97 13.64
C LEU A 173 -7.98 10.67 14.40
N ALA A 174 -8.28 9.54 13.77
CA ALA A 174 -8.14 8.23 14.36
C ALA A 174 -7.67 7.18 13.35
N MET A 175 -7.13 6.08 13.88
CA MET A 175 -6.81 4.88 13.11
C MET A 175 -7.42 3.64 13.74
N LYS A 176 -7.62 2.62 12.90
CA LYS A 176 -8.17 1.33 13.32
C LYS A 176 -7.06 0.38 13.79
N PRO A 177 -7.30 -0.41 14.83
CA PRO A 177 -6.52 -1.61 15.08
C PRO A 177 -6.62 -2.61 13.93
N PHE A 178 -5.69 -3.56 13.88
CA PHE A 178 -5.76 -4.65 12.92
C PHE A 178 -7.05 -5.45 13.11
N ARG A 179 -7.85 -5.57 12.03
CA ARG A 179 -9.12 -6.30 12.00
C ARG A 179 -10.16 -5.86 13.07
N SER A 180 -10.09 -4.61 13.53
CA SER A 180 -11.16 -4.00 14.33
C SER A 180 -11.83 -2.85 13.57
N ASN A 181 -13.06 -2.53 13.95
CA ASN A 181 -13.75 -1.31 13.52
C ASN A 181 -13.60 -0.17 14.54
N ASP A 182 -13.00 -0.45 15.70
CA ASP A 182 -12.75 0.56 16.73
C ASP A 182 -11.83 1.66 16.20
N LEU A 183 -12.07 2.88 16.66
CA LEU A 183 -11.26 4.04 16.33
C LEU A 183 -10.40 4.44 17.54
N ILE A 184 -9.10 4.53 17.33
CA ILE A 184 -8.15 5.03 18.33
C ILE A 184 -7.71 6.41 17.88
N GLU A 185 -8.06 7.42 18.67
CA GLU A 185 -7.64 8.81 18.44
C GLU A 185 -6.13 8.94 18.41
N LEU A 186 -5.64 9.75 17.48
CA LEU A 186 -4.23 10.02 17.29
C LEU A 186 -3.87 11.42 17.80
N ARG A 187 -2.66 11.53 18.33
CA ARG A 187 -2.02 12.81 18.66
C ARG A 187 -0.81 13.12 17.76
N GLY A 188 -0.60 12.27 16.75
CA GLY A 188 0.56 12.27 15.88
C GLY A 188 0.80 10.88 15.29
N MET A 189 1.51 10.83 14.16
CA MET A 189 1.88 9.60 13.47
C MET A 189 3.37 9.62 13.11
N PRO A 190 4.24 8.87 13.80
CA PRO A 190 5.70 8.99 13.62
C PRO A 190 6.20 8.45 12.28
N LEU A 191 5.41 7.64 11.58
CA LEU A 191 5.75 7.17 10.23
C LEU A 191 5.45 8.22 9.15
N ALA A 192 4.57 9.18 9.44
CA ALA A 192 4.26 10.26 8.51
C ALA A 192 5.41 11.27 8.46
N VAL A 193 5.64 11.86 7.29
CA VAL A 193 6.62 12.94 7.11
C VAL A 193 6.45 14.04 8.15
N GLU A 194 7.53 14.73 8.50
CA GLU A 194 7.55 15.77 9.54
C GLU A 194 6.46 16.82 9.29
N ALA A 195 6.27 17.24 8.04
CA ALA A 195 5.22 18.18 7.64
C ALA A 195 3.82 17.73 8.08
N ILE A 196 3.49 16.43 7.98
CA ILE A 196 2.23 15.87 8.47
C ILE A 196 2.28 15.71 9.99
N HIS A 197 3.33 15.07 10.51
CA HIS A 197 3.50 14.73 11.92
C HIS A 197 3.36 15.93 12.86
N GLU A 198 3.94 17.06 12.47
CA GLU A 198 4.02 18.30 13.25
C GLU A 198 2.91 19.30 12.94
N SER A 199 1.99 18.95 12.03
CA SER A 199 0.87 19.81 11.67
C SER A 199 -0.22 19.84 12.74
N ARG A 200 -1.04 20.90 12.72
CA ARG A 200 -2.17 21.10 13.63
C ARG A 200 -3.35 20.17 13.36
N ILE A 201 -3.29 19.32 12.32
CA ILE A 201 -4.39 18.41 11.97
C ILE A 201 -4.75 17.45 13.12
N PHE A 202 -3.79 17.03 13.95
CA PHE A 202 -4.04 16.10 15.06
C PHE A 202 -4.77 16.75 16.25
N THR A 203 -4.89 18.07 16.26
CA THR A 203 -5.63 18.83 17.28
C THR A 203 -6.87 19.54 16.70
N ALA A 204 -7.07 19.45 15.39
CA ALA A 204 -8.20 20.07 14.71
C ALA A 204 -9.52 19.31 14.92
N ASP A 205 -10.63 20.00 14.69
CA ASP A 205 -11.99 19.46 14.83
C ASP A 205 -12.63 19.23 13.45
N PHE A 206 -12.66 17.97 13.04
CA PHE A 206 -13.25 17.50 11.79
C PHE A 206 -14.69 16.99 11.95
N ARG A 207 -15.42 17.36 13.02
CA ARG A 207 -16.84 16.95 13.19
C ARG A 207 -17.63 17.21 11.92
N GLY A 208 -18.32 16.18 11.44
CA GLY A 208 -19.06 16.17 10.17
C GLY A 208 -18.36 15.39 9.05
N ALA A 209 -17.05 15.19 9.13
CA ALA A 209 -16.31 14.30 8.24
C ALA A 209 -16.26 12.87 8.81
N HIS A 210 -16.03 11.89 7.93
CA HIS A 210 -15.79 10.49 8.32
C HIS A 210 -14.38 10.00 7.97
N ARG A 211 -13.69 10.66 7.04
CA ARG A 211 -12.30 10.40 6.65
C ARG A 211 -11.58 11.70 6.28
N VAL A 212 -10.29 11.80 6.57
CA VAL A 212 -9.40 12.85 6.07
C VAL A 212 -8.19 12.18 5.44
N ASP A 213 -7.99 12.39 4.15
CA ASP A 213 -6.78 12.00 3.44
C ASP A 213 -5.83 13.21 3.41
N VAL A 214 -4.56 12.98 3.73
CA VAL A 214 -3.53 14.01 3.85
C VAL A 214 -2.41 13.67 2.88
N VAL A 215 -2.03 14.64 2.05
CA VAL A 215 -0.97 14.50 1.05
C VAL A 215 0.10 15.56 1.30
N ALA A 216 1.36 15.12 1.36
CA ALA A 216 2.56 15.95 1.42
C ALA A 216 3.40 15.68 0.16
N PRO A 217 3.19 16.41 -0.94
CA PRO A 217 3.87 16.17 -2.22
C PRO A 217 5.39 16.25 -2.05
N GLY A 218 6.14 15.31 -2.63
CA GLY A 218 7.59 15.19 -2.39
C GLY A 218 8.02 15.01 -0.93
N GLY A 219 7.08 14.78 0.00
CA GLY A 219 7.31 14.67 1.43
C GLY A 219 7.53 15.99 2.17
N ARG A 220 7.10 17.12 1.59
CA ARG A 220 7.25 18.47 2.16
C ARG A 220 5.89 19.19 2.23
N ASP A 221 5.91 20.39 2.78
CA ASP A 221 4.82 21.35 2.62
C ASP A 221 4.87 22.01 1.21
N PRO A 222 3.75 22.58 0.73
CA PRO A 222 2.42 22.61 1.34
C PRO A 222 1.69 21.25 1.33
N LEU A 223 0.93 20.98 2.38
CA LEU A 223 0.01 19.86 2.52
C LEU A 223 -1.31 20.13 1.80
N THR A 224 -1.90 19.06 1.27
CA THR A 224 -3.26 19.03 0.76
C THR A 224 -4.12 18.09 1.60
N LEU A 225 -5.24 18.59 2.13
CA LEU A 225 -6.23 17.80 2.86
C LEU A 225 -7.43 17.49 1.97
N VAL A 226 -7.86 16.23 1.90
CA VAL A 226 -9.11 15.80 1.29
C VAL A 226 -10.04 15.29 2.39
N VAL A 227 -11.05 16.10 2.71
CA VAL A 227 -11.98 15.86 3.82
C VAL A 227 -13.25 15.22 3.27
N HIS A 228 -13.52 13.97 3.65
CA HIS A 228 -14.65 13.20 3.14
C HIS A 228 -15.88 13.33 4.04
N VAL A 229 -17.01 13.65 3.41
CA VAL A 229 -18.34 13.79 4.02
C VAL A 229 -19.37 12.99 3.24
N GLU A 230 -20.46 12.58 3.90
CA GLU A 230 -21.58 11.88 3.27
C GLU A 230 -22.69 12.88 2.92
N ASP A 231 -23.14 12.95 1.66
CA ASP A 231 -24.31 13.78 1.30
C ASP A 231 -25.58 13.14 1.87
N GLN A 232 -26.23 13.82 2.84
CA GLN A 232 -27.46 13.34 3.48
C GLN A 232 -28.75 13.65 2.68
N THR A 233 -28.70 13.69 1.35
CA THR A 233 -29.87 14.03 0.52
C THR A 233 -30.60 12.80 0.00
N THR A 234 -31.38 12.15 0.87
CA THR A 234 -32.41 11.17 0.43
C THR A 234 -33.77 11.82 0.16
N HIS A 235 -33.92 13.14 0.27
CA HIS A 235 -35.17 13.86 -0.03
C HIS A 235 -34.94 14.94 -1.08
N ALA A 236 -35.96 15.14 -1.93
CA ALA A 236 -35.97 16.21 -2.91
C ALA A 236 -35.77 17.56 -2.18
N PRO A 237 -34.88 18.43 -2.69
CA PRO A 237 -34.57 19.69 -2.01
C PRO A 237 -35.84 20.53 -1.91
N THR A 238 -36.22 20.91 -0.70
CA THR A 238 -37.27 21.92 -0.50
C THR A 238 -36.66 23.31 -0.61
N ALA A 239 -37.46 24.34 -0.89
CA ALA A 239 -36.97 25.72 -1.02
C ALA A 239 -36.34 26.29 0.28
N GLU A 240 -36.39 25.54 1.38
CA GLU A 240 -35.70 25.83 2.65
C GLU A 240 -34.31 25.18 2.78
N ASP A 241 -33.91 24.29 1.85
CA ASP A 241 -32.56 23.69 1.80
C ASP A 241 -31.54 24.66 1.19
N GLN A 242 -31.24 25.73 1.92
CA GLN A 242 -30.14 26.66 1.68
C GLN A 242 -28.76 26.02 1.95
N PRO A 243 -27.63 26.60 1.48
CA PRO A 243 -26.29 25.98 1.40
C PRO A 243 -25.55 25.75 2.75
N GLY A 244 -26.21 25.11 3.73
CA GLY A 244 -25.87 25.22 5.15
C GLY A 244 -25.30 23.99 5.86
N ALA A 245 -25.50 22.76 5.37
CA ALA A 245 -25.20 21.53 6.15
C ALA A 245 -23.75 21.43 6.63
N TRP A 246 -22.79 21.97 5.87
CA TRP A 246 -21.35 21.89 6.15
C TRP A 246 -20.71 23.23 6.51
N SER A 247 -21.51 24.30 6.67
CA SER A 247 -20.99 25.67 6.90
C SER A 247 -20.08 25.77 8.13
N GLY A 248 -20.39 25.03 9.19
CA GLY A 248 -19.55 24.92 10.39
C GLY A 248 -18.22 24.21 10.15
N LEU A 249 -18.24 23.09 9.41
CA LEU A 249 -17.03 22.35 9.05
C LEU A 249 -16.14 23.19 8.12
N ARG A 250 -16.71 23.80 7.07
CA ARG A 250 -16.00 24.69 6.14
C ARG A 250 -15.26 25.80 6.88
N ARG A 251 -15.94 26.48 7.81
CA ARG A 251 -15.33 27.54 8.64
C ARG A 251 -14.14 27.04 9.46
N ARG A 252 -14.25 25.86 10.08
CA ARG A 252 -13.15 25.24 10.83
C ARG A 252 -11.97 24.86 9.93
N LEU A 253 -12.24 24.34 8.74
CA LEU A 253 -11.21 24.00 7.76
C LEU A 253 -10.46 25.24 7.26
N SER A 254 -11.18 26.31 6.92
CA SER A 254 -10.53 27.58 6.53
C SER A 254 -9.70 28.17 7.66
N ALA A 255 -10.18 28.12 8.91
CA ALA A 255 -9.41 28.55 10.07
C ALA A 255 -8.14 27.70 10.28
N LEU A 256 -8.25 26.37 10.11
CA LEU A 256 -7.11 25.46 10.23
C LEU A 256 -5.98 25.81 9.26
N SER A 257 -6.29 26.10 7.99
CA SER A 257 -5.28 26.52 7.00
C SER A 257 -4.68 27.90 7.32
N ALA A 258 -5.47 28.83 7.88
CA ALA A 258 -4.95 30.12 8.33
C ALA A 258 -4.03 30.01 9.56
N GLU A 259 -4.24 29.00 10.40
CA GLU A 259 -3.49 28.76 11.64
C GLU A 259 -2.22 27.89 11.45
N ASP A 260 -2.17 27.09 10.39
CA ASP A 260 -1.03 26.24 10.05
C ASP A 260 -0.62 26.47 8.59
N ALA A 261 0.41 27.30 8.40
CA ALA A 261 0.94 27.66 7.10
C ALA A 261 1.43 26.46 6.26
N ARG A 262 1.61 25.28 6.88
CA ARG A 262 1.92 24.05 6.15
C ARG A 262 0.74 23.56 5.31
N ILE A 263 -0.50 23.97 5.58
CA ILE A 263 -1.69 23.51 4.85
C ILE A 263 -2.01 24.49 3.73
N GLY A 264 -1.60 24.14 2.51
CA GLY A 264 -1.81 24.99 1.33
C GLY A 264 -3.12 24.72 0.60
N SER A 265 -3.74 23.54 0.76
CA SER A 265 -5.00 23.22 0.08
C SER A 265 -5.90 22.34 0.92
N ILE A 266 -7.21 22.60 0.86
CA ILE A 266 -8.24 21.79 1.52
C ILE A 266 -9.40 21.57 0.55
N LEU A 267 -9.74 20.31 0.33
CA LEU A 267 -10.86 19.87 -0.49
C LEU A 267 -11.93 19.21 0.39
N LEU A 268 -13.18 19.42 0.04
CA LEU A 268 -14.31 18.68 0.56
C LEU A 268 -14.76 17.66 -0.49
N ALA A 269 -14.56 16.38 -0.20
CA ALA A 269 -14.97 15.25 -1.04
C ALA A 269 -16.34 14.73 -0.55
N ARG A 270 -17.40 15.04 -1.31
CA ARG A 270 -18.78 14.70 -0.95
C ARG A 270 -19.19 13.40 -1.63
N HIS A 271 -19.50 12.40 -0.83
CA HIS A 271 -19.96 11.09 -1.29
C HIS A 271 -21.47 11.10 -1.48
N GLN A 272 -21.92 10.80 -2.70
CA GLN A 272 -23.34 10.68 -3.01
C GLN A 272 -23.76 9.20 -2.98
N PRO A 273 -24.81 8.82 -2.23
CA PRO A 273 -25.30 7.46 -2.25
C PRO A 273 -25.80 7.07 -3.64
N GLN A 274 -25.46 5.85 -4.09
CA GLN A 274 -25.96 5.32 -5.34
C GLN A 274 -27.48 5.08 -5.23
N PRO A 275 -28.31 5.52 -6.20
CA PRO A 275 -29.74 5.23 -6.17
C PRO A 275 -29.97 3.71 -6.26
N PRO A 276 -30.87 3.14 -5.44
CA PRO A 276 -31.15 1.71 -5.50
C PRO A 276 -31.82 1.35 -6.84
N GLY A 277 -31.08 0.69 -7.75
CA GLY A 277 -31.67 0.08 -8.96
C GLY A 277 -30.86 0.10 -10.27
N SER A 278 -29.68 0.72 -10.35
CA SER A 278 -28.92 0.83 -11.62
C SER A 278 -27.90 -0.29 -11.88
N GLY A 279 -27.76 -1.25 -10.97
CA GLY A 279 -26.86 -2.41 -11.14
C GLY A 279 -27.52 -3.56 -11.90
N ARG A 280 -27.03 -3.88 -13.10
CA ARG A 280 -27.37 -5.14 -13.80
C ARG A 280 -26.99 -6.32 -12.88
N PRO A 281 -27.88 -7.28 -12.59
CA PRO A 281 -27.56 -8.36 -11.67
C PRO A 281 -26.37 -9.18 -12.20
N PRO A 282 -25.39 -9.56 -11.35
CA PRO A 282 -24.31 -10.42 -11.79
C PRO A 282 -24.88 -11.78 -12.21
N ARG A 283 -24.53 -12.23 -13.43
CA ARG A 283 -24.86 -13.58 -13.91
C ARG A 283 -24.26 -14.62 -12.96
N PRO A 284 -25.00 -15.67 -12.58
CA PRO A 284 -24.50 -16.68 -11.64
C PRO A 284 -23.42 -17.51 -12.33
N THR A 285 -22.15 -17.33 -11.92
CA THR A 285 -21.07 -18.25 -12.26
C THR A 285 -21.13 -19.46 -11.32
N ARG A 286 -21.25 -20.66 -11.91
CA ARG A 286 -21.20 -21.95 -11.21
C ARG A 286 -19.91 -22.05 -10.38
N ARG A 287 -20.06 -22.12 -9.06
CA ARG A 287 -19.00 -22.50 -8.11
C ARG A 287 -18.66 -23.98 -8.28
N ARG A 288 -17.41 -24.30 -8.60
CA ARG A 288 -16.73 -25.53 -8.15
C ARG A 288 -15.70 -25.11 -7.09
N GLY A 289 -15.72 -25.82 -5.96
CA GLY A 289 -15.09 -25.39 -4.71
C GLY A 289 -13.57 -25.57 -4.66
N GLY A 290 -12.94 -24.87 -3.71
CA GLY A 290 -11.53 -25.09 -3.36
C GLY A 290 -10.75 -23.85 -2.92
N GLN A 291 -10.91 -23.48 -1.64
CA GLN A 291 -9.88 -22.93 -0.73
C GLN A 291 -9.18 -21.57 -0.97
N SER A 292 -8.90 -20.93 0.19
CA SER A 292 -8.11 -19.72 0.46
C SER A 292 -8.75 -18.34 0.21
N LYS A 293 -9.42 -17.81 1.24
CA LYS A 293 -9.71 -16.37 1.39
C LYS A 293 -8.54 -15.71 2.13
N ALA A 294 -7.55 -15.22 1.39
CA ALA A 294 -6.61 -14.22 1.88
C ALA A 294 -7.27 -12.84 1.79
N SER A 295 -7.14 -12.05 2.85
CA SER A 295 -7.73 -10.72 2.98
C SER A 295 -7.00 -9.70 2.09
N SER A 296 -7.40 -9.64 0.82
CA SER A 296 -7.08 -8.52 -0.07
C SER A 296 -7.94 -7.31 0.32
N ARG A 297 -7.36 -6.35 1.05
CA ARG A 297 -7.84 -4.98 1.01
C ARG A 297 -6.79 -4.16 0.27
N SER A 298 -7.01 -4.03 -1.04
CA SER A 298 -6.85 -2.75 -1.74
C SER A 298 -7.50 -1.64 -0.90
N ALA A 299 -7.17 -0.36 -1.17
CA ALA A 299 -8.01 0.75 -0.73
C ALA A 299 -9.49 0.32 -0.82
N PRO A 300 -10.31 0.54 0.22
CA PRO A 300 -11.68 0.03 0.23
C PRO A 300 -12.29 0.35 -1.13
N ALA A 301 -12.79 -0.68 -1.83
CA ALA A 301 -13.56 -0.45 -3.04
C ALA A 301 -14.63 0.55 -2.62
N GLU A 302 -14.48 1.78 -3.11
CA GLU A 302 -15.37 2.88 -2.83
C GLU A 302 -16.79 2.33 -3.10
N PRO A 303 -17.71 2.36 -2.12
CA PRO A 303 -19.09 1.99 -2.39
C PRO A 303 -19.52 2.81 -3.62
N GLY A 304 -20.26 2.21 -4.56
CA GLY A 304 -20.44 2.70 -5.94
C GLY A 304 -21.03 4.10 -6.15
N GLY A 305 -21.05 4.99 -5.18
CA GLY A 305 -21.42 6.39 -5.28
C GLY A 305 -20.47 7.23 -6.13
N THR A 306 -20.97 8.40 -6.53
CA THR A 306 -20.18 9.44 -7.19
C THR A 306 -19.59 10.36 -6.12
N ILE A 307 -18.31 10.70 -6.25
CA ILE A 307 -17.66 11.69 -5.37
C ILE A 307 -17.57 13.01 -6.13
N SER A 308 -18.09 14.09 -5.52
CA SER A 308 -17.85 15.45 -5.99
C SER A 308 -16.83 16.15 -5.11
N TYR A 309 -16.00 17.00 -5.70
CA TYR A 309 -14.92 17.69 -4.99
C TYR A 309 -15.16 19.21 -5.03
N GLU A 310 -15.19 19.83 -3.85
CA GLU A 310 -15.22 21.28 -3.68
C GLU A 310 -13.87 21.74 -3.12
N VAL A 311 -13.30 22.79 -3.71
CA VAL A 311 -12.12 23.47 -3.15
C VAL A 311 -12.58 24.43 -2.06
N VAL A 312 -12.13 24.20 -0.82
CA VAL A 312 -12.36 25.11 0.31
C VAL A 312 -11.23 26.13 0.42
N VAL A 313 -9.99 25.68 0.20
CA VAL A 313 -8.76 26.49 0.18
C VAL A 313 -7.82 25.95 -0.89
N GLY A 314 -7.12 26.85 -1.60
CA GLY A 314 -6.02 26.49 -2.50
C GLY A 314 -6.49 25.88 -3.82
N GLU A 315 -5.87 24.78 -4.21
CA GLU A 315 -6.08 24.13 -5.51
C GLU A 315 -6.36 22.62 -5.36
N ARG A 316 -7.00 22.02 -6.37
CA ARG A 316 -7.20 20.56 -6.48
C ARG A 316 -6.12 19.92 -7.34
N SER A 317 -4.88 20.18 -6.99
CA SER A 317 -3.71 19.66 -7.70
C SER A 317 -2.58 19.48 -6.70
N VAL A 318 -1.78 18.44 -6.90
CA VAL A 318 -0.48 18.27 -6.27
C VAL A 318 0.53 17.98 -7.36
N VAL A 319 1.74 18.50 -7.17
CA VAL A 319 2.85 18.28 -8.11
C VAL A 319 3.82 17.28 -7.51
N GLU A 320 4.12 16.23 -8.26
CA GLU A 320 5.09 15.20 -7.86
C GLU A 320 6.23 15.14 -8.87
N SER A 321 7.45 14.95 -8.38
CA SER A 321 8.65 14.87 -9.23
C SER A 321 8.74 13.53 -9.96
N LEU A 322 9.19 13.57 -11.21
CA LEU A 322 9.51 12.40 -12.02
C LEU A 322 11.03 12.22 -12.09
N PRO A 323 11.61 11.32 -11.28
CA PRO A 323 13.04 11.11 -11.29
C PRO A 323 13.49 10.47 -12.60
N GLU A 324 14.65 10.91 -13.11
CA GLU A 324 15.30 10.35 -14.30
C GLU A 324 14.47 10.42 -15.59
N ALA A 325 13.56 11.39 -15.69
CA ALA A 325 12.72 11.61 -16.86
C ALA A 325 13.39 12.39 -18.00
N GLY A 326 14.63 12.86 -17.83
CA GLY A 326 15.30 13.71 -18.82
C GLY A 326 14.45 14.92 -19.21
N ASP A 327 14.43 15.25 -20.51
CA ASP A 327 13.64 16.36 -21.05
C ASP A 327 12.16 15.99 -21.30
N VAL A 328 11.71 14.78 -20.91
CA VAL A 328 10.34 14.31 -21.16
C VAL A 328 9.34 15.04 -20.27
N ALA A 329 9.56 15.03 -18.96
CA ALA A 329 8.77 15.73 -17.95
C ALA A 329 9.47 15.70 -16.59
N GLU A 330 9.85 16.85 -16.02
CA GLU A 330 10.51 16.90 -14.70
C GLU A 330 9.56 16.61 -13.53
N SER A 331 8.27 16.88 -13.72
CA SER A 331 7.21 16.69 -12.73
C SER A 331 5.87 16.48 -13.42
N LEU A 332 4.88 16.01 -12.67
CA LEU A 332 3.51 15.95 -13.13
C LEU A 332 2.54 16.55 -12.10
N SER A 333 1.43 17.08 -12.61
CA SER A 333 0.31 17.56 -11.79
C SER A 333 -0.79 16.50 -11.75
N LEU A 334 -1.26 16.18 -10.55
CA LEU A 334 -2.25 15.13 -10.33
C LEU A 334 -3.29 15.58 -9.29
N PRO A 335 -4.56 15.16 -9.42
CA PRO A 335 -5.52 15.31 -8.34
C PRO A 335 -5.01 14.61 -7.06
N PRO A 336 -5.19 15.20 -5.87
CA PRO A 336 -4.64 14.66 -4.62
C PRO A 336 -5.18 13.28 -4.24
N GLU A 337 -6.37 12.91 -4.70
CA GLU A 337 -6.94 11.57 -4.52
C GLU A 337 -6.33 10.50 -5.45
N SER A 338 -5.55 10.90 -6.46
CA SER A 338 -4.90 9.97 -7.38
C SER A 338 -3.79 9.21 -6.67
N PHE A 339 -3.57 7.97 -7.09
CA PHE A 339 -2.47 7.17 -6.55
C PHE A 339 -1.11 7.80 -6.89
N TRP A 340 -0.25 7.83 -5.89
CA TRP A 340 1.18 8.11 -6.01
C TRP A 340 1.93 7.33 -4.92
N GLN A 341 3.23 7.17 -5.11
CA GLN A 341 4.07 6.47 -4.16
C GLN A 341 4.04 7.13 -2.78
N VAL A 342 3.68 6.35 -1.75
CA VAL A 342 3.44 6.88 -0.40
C VAL A 342 4.71 7.08 0.41
N HIS A 343 5.86 6.58 -0.04
CA HIS A 343 7.16 6.77 0.60
C HIS A 343 7.91 7.89 -0.13
N ARG A 344 8.45 8.88 0.58
CA ARG A 344 9.10 10.05 -0.05
C ARG A 344 10.22 9.73 -1.05
N ASN A 345 10.96 8.64 -0.80
CA ASN A 345 12.03 8.17 -1.69
C ASN A 345 11.58 7.08 -2.68
N ALA A 346 10.34 6.59 -2.61
CA ALA A 346 9.92 5.46 -3.45
C ALA A 346 9.99 5.77 -4.94
N PRO A 347 9.59 6.95 -5.46
CA PRO A 347 9.74 7.25 -6.88
C PRO A 347 11.17 7.04 -7.39
N ALA A 348 12.15 7.64 -6.71
CA ALA A 348 13.55 7.53 -7.11
C ALA A 348 14.12 6.12 -6.90
N ALA A 349 13.78 5.47 -5.78
CA ALA A 349 14.28 4.12 -5.48
C ALA A 349 13.73 3.07 -6.45
N LEU A 350 12.45 3.17 -6.82
CA LEU A 350 11.80 2.26 -7.77
C LEU A 350 12.33 2.46 -9.18
N VAL A 351 12.41 3.69 -9.67
CA VAL A 351 12.98 3.99 -11.00
C VAL A 351 14.43 3.51 -11.07
N ARG A 352 15.23 3.77 -10.04
CA ARG A 352 16.60 3.25 -9.94
C ARG A 352 16.63 1.72 -10.03
N ALA A 353 15.80 1.04 -9.24
CA ALA A 353 15.76 -0.41 -9.19
C ALA A 353 15.34 -1.02 -10.53
N VAL A 354 14.35 -0.43 -11.21
CA VAL A 354 13.92 -0.82 -12.56
C VAL A 354 15.04 -0.58 -13.57
N ARG A 355 15.64 0.61 -13.60
CA ARG A 355 16.74 0.96 -14.50
C ARG A 355 17.93 0.00 -14.36
N GLU A 356 18.30 -0.34 -13.14
CA GLU A 356 19.49 -1.15 -12.87
C GLU A 356 19.31 -2.63 -13.25
N VAL A 357 18.07 -3.10 -13.39
CA VAL A 357 17.82 -4.45 -13.90
C VAL A 357 17.47 -4.43 -15.39
N ALA A 358 16.75 -3.43 -15.87
CA ALA A 358 16.24 -3.37 -17.22
C ALA A 358 17.34 -3.12 -18.26
N THR A 359 17.22 -3.72 -19.44
CA THR A 359 18.00 -3.29 -20.61
C THR A 359 17.10 -2.57 -21.59
N LEU A 360 17.08 -1.24 -21.51
CA LEU A 360 16.39 -0.37 -22.46
C LEU A 360 17.41 0.51 -23.16
N SER A 361 17.31 0.60 -24.48
CA SER A 361 18.22 1.32 -25.37
C SER A 361 17.47 2.36 -26.20
N PRO A 362 18.16 3.40 -26.70
CA PRO A 362 17.58 4.34 -27.65
C PRO A 362 16.97 3.62 -28.87
N GLY A 363 15.76 4.01 -29.27
CA GLY A 363 15.01 3.42 -30.38
C GLY A 363 14.15 2.21 -30.03
N ASP A 364 14.21 1.69 -28.80
CA ASP A 364 13.38 0.56 -28.39
C ASP A 364 11.89 0.89 -28.30
N ARG A 365 11.08 -0.17 -28.38
CA ARG A 365 9.66 -0.13 -28.04
C ARG A 365 9.44 -0.76 -26.68
N ALA A 366 8.94 0.01 -25.74
CA ALA A 366 8.60 -0.41 -24.39
C ALA A 366 7.11 -0.28 -24.09
N ALA A 367 6.65 -0.95 -23.04
CA ALA A 367 5.33 -0.71 -22.46
C ALA A 367 5.42 -0.58 -20.93
N ASP A 368 4.64 0.34 -20.36
CA ASP A 368 4.39 0.47 -18.93
C ASP A 368 2.93 0.07 -18.66
N LEU A 369 2.74 -1.06 -17.97
CA LEU A 369 1.44 -1.61 -17.64
C LEU A 369 1.08 -1.30 -16.20
N TYR A 370 -0.18 -0.91 -15.98
CA TYR A 370 -0.62 -0.35 -14.69
C TYR A 370 0.16 0.92 -14.36
N ALA A 371 0.39 1.75 -15.40
CA ALA A 371 1.35 2.86 -15.38
C ALA A 371 1.00 3.93 -14.34
N GLY A 372 -0.23 3.95 -13.82
CA GLY A 372 -0.70 4.98 -12.92
C GLY A 372 -0.55 6.36 -13.57
N ALA A 373 0.15 7.26 -12.90
CA ALA A 373 0.41 8.60 -13.43
C ALA A 373 1.69 8.68 -14.32
N GLY A 374 2.32 7.53 -14.60
CA GLY A 374 3.44 7.42 -15.54
C GLY A 374 4.83 7.53 -14.92
N LEU A 375 5.02 7.01 -13.70
CA LEU A 375 6.35 7.01 -13.06
C LEU A 375 7.40 6.29 -13.90
N PHE A 376 7.10 5.07 -14.36
CA PHE A 376 8.03 4.32 -15.22
C PHE A 376 7.94 4.75 -16.68
N THR A 377 6.76 5.17 -17.15
CA THR A 377 6.60 5.81 -18.47
C THR A 377 7.60 6.95 -18.69
N ALA A 378 7.78 7.86 -17.72
CA ALA A 378 8.69 8.99 -17.86
C ALA A 378 10.15 8.55 -18.02
N TRP A 379 10.61 7.64 -17.17
CA TRP A 379 11.96 7.05 -17.26
C TRP A 379 12.16 6.28 -18.58
N ALA A 380 11.20 5.44 -18.96
CA ALA A 380 11.28 4.65 -20.19
C ALA A 380 11.31 5.56 -21.42
N ALA A 381 10.52 6.63 -21.44
CA ALA A 381 10.48 7.59 -22.55
C ALA A 381 11.80 8.35 -22.72
N ALA A 382 12.47 8.66 -21.61
CA ALA A 382 13.80 9.26 -21.62
C ALA A 382 14.85 8.27 -22.15
N ALA A 383 14.78 7.01 -21.73
CA ALA A 383 15.74 5.97 -22.10
C ALA A 383 15.63 5.53 -23.57
N VAL A 384 14.41 5.44 -24.13
CA VAL A 384 14.24 5.10 -25.57
C VAL A 384 14.47 6.29 -26.51
N GLY A 385 14.37 7.52 -25.99
CA GLY A 385 14.50 8.75 -26.77
C GLY A 385 13.41 8.93 -27.85
N GLU A 386 13.52 10.00 -28.65
CA GLU A 386 12.51 10.35 -29.66
C GLU A 386 12.35 9.32 -30.79
N ALA A 387 13.37 8.50 -31.03
CA ALA A 387 13.33 7.43 -32.04
C ALA A 387 12.62 6.16 -31.54
N GLY A 388 12.35 6.05 -30.23
CA GLY A 388 11.69 4.90 -29.63
C GLY A 388 10.18 5.07 -29.48
N HIS A 389 9.57 4.19 -28.70
CA HIS A 389 8.14 4.23 -28.38
C HIS A 389 7.88 3.67 -26.99
N VAL A 390 7.01 4.32 -26.21
CA VAL A 390 6.54 3.84 -24.91
C VAL A 390 5.02 3.84 -24.89
N LEU A 391 4.45 2.65 -24.73
CA LEU A 391 3.01 2.48 -24.51
C LEU A 391 2.70 2.50 -23.01
N SER A 392 2.00 3.53 -22.53
CA SER A 392 1.57 3.69 -21.15
C SER A 392 0.10 3.28 -21.00
N VAL A 393 -0.20 2.26 -20.20
CA VAL A 393 -1.56 1.72 -20.04
C VAL A 393 -2.03 1.85 -18.60
N GLU A 394 -3.10 2.62 -18.38
CA GLU A 394 -3.71 2.84 -17.06
C GLU A 394 -5.24 2.88 -17.14
N ALA A 395 -5.94 2.23 -16.20
CA ALA A 395 -7.40 2.18 -16.21
C ALA A 395 -8.05 3.35 -15.44
N ALA A 396 -7.38 3.89 -14.43
CA ALA A 396 -7.85 4.98 -13.59
C ALA A 396 -7.89 6.29 -14.39
N GLY A 397 -9.10 6.82 -14.55
CA GLY A 397 -9.34 8.06 -15.31
C GLY A 397 -8.50 9.25 -14.83
N PRO A 398 -8.44 9.57 -13.52
CA PRO A 398 -7.62 10.67 -13.01
C PRO A 398 -6.12 10.51 -13.37
N SER A 399 -5.54 9.34 -13.11
CA SER A 399 -4.13 9.06 -13.36
C SER A 399 -3.77 9.08 -14.85
N SER A 400 -4.58 8.42 -15.69
CA SER A 400 -4.35 8.38 -17.14
C SER A 400 -4.49 9.76 -17.81
N ARG A 401 -5.40 10.62 -17.34
CA ARG A 401 -5.50 12.02 -17.81
C ARG A 401 -4.27 12.83 -17.43
N SER A 402 -3.84 12.76 -16.17
CA SER A 402 -2.61 13.42 -15.71
C SER A 402 -1.39 12.96 -16.50
N ALA A 403 -1.28 11.66 -16.81
CA ALA A 403 -0.21 11.13 -17.65
C ALA A 403 -0.30 11.67 -19.09
N ALA A 404 -1.49 11.68 -19.70
CA ALA A 404 -1.68 12.20 -21.05
C ALA A 404 -1.33 13.70 -21.16
N GLU A 405 -1.66 14.49 -20.14
CA GLU A 405 -1.28 15.89 -20.04
C GLU A 405 0.24 16.06 -19.87
N ALA A 406 0.85 15.30 -18.94
CA ALA A 406 2.29 15.36 -18.66
C ALA A 406 3.15 14.98 -19.87
N PHE A 407 2.69 14.02 -20.69
CA PHE A 407 3.44 13.51 -21.84
C PHE A 407 2.95 14.05 -23.19
N ALA A 408 2.08 15.07 -23.21
CA ALA A 408 1.50 15.61 -24.45
C ALA A 408 2.55 16.09 -25.47
N ALA A 409 3.71 16.56 -24.99
CA ALA A 409 4.81 17.00 -25.85
C ALA A 409 5.75 15.85 -26.28
N ALA A 410 5.71 14.71 -25.60
CA ALA A 410 6.61 13.58 -25.83
C ALA A 410 6.05 12.66 -26.92
N ARG A 411 6.49 12.86 -28.17
CA ARG A 411 5.98 12.15 -29.35
C ARG A 411 6.19 10.63 -29.30
N GLN A 412 7.17 10.17 -28.54
CA GLN A 412 7.46 8.76 -28.32
C GLN A 412 6.50 8.09 -27.32
N VAL A 413 5.65 8.85 -26.61
CA VAL A 413 4.75 8.29 -25.59
C VAL A 413 3.31 8.20 -26.11
N GLU A 414 2.70 7.04 -25.96
CA GLU A 414 1.28 6.81 -26.21
C GLU A 414 0.59 6.41 -24.90
N VAL A 415 -0.44 7.17 -24.49
CA VAL A 415 -1.20 6.89 -23.26
C VAL A 415 -2.56 6.28 -23.62
N ILE A 416 -2.84 5.08 -23.11
CA ILE A 416 -4.12 4.40 -23.26
C ILE A 416 -4.84 4.32 -21.90
N ALA A 417 -6.00 4.97 -21.82
CA ALA A 417 -6.91 4.87 -20.69
C ALA A 417 -7.77 3.59 -20.79
N SER A 418 -7.26 2.45 -20.30
CA SER A 418 -7.94 1.15 -20.43
C SER A 418 -7.44 0.13 -19.39
N PRO A 419 -8.27 -0.82 -18.94
CA PRO A 419 -7.79 -2.04 -18.28
C PRO A 419 -6.74 -2.75 -19.14
N VAL A 420 -5.63 -3.16 -18.52
CA VAL A 420 -4.49 -3.83 -19.17
C VAL A 420 -4.96 -5.03 -20.01
N GLU A 421 -5.91 -5.82 -19.50
CA GLU A 421 -6.45 -7.01 -20.17
C GLU A 421 -7.16 -6.72 -21.49
N ARG A 422 -7.57 -5.46 -21.72
CA ARG A 422 -8.18 -4.98 -22.96
C ARG A 422 -7.15 -4.34 -23.89
N ALA A 423 -6.03 -3.89 -23.37
CA ALA A 423 -4.96 -3.25 -24.14
C ALA A 423 -3.87 -4.24 -24.62
N LEU A 424 -3.95 -5.52 -24.26
CA LEU A 424 -2.91 -6.53 -24.59
C LEU A 424 -2.54 -6.58 -26.08
N GLY A 425 -3.49 -6.34 -27.00
CA GLY A 425 -3.22 -6.32 -28.44
C GLY A 425 -2.29 -5.17 -28.88
N ALA A 426 -2.25 -4.07 -28.13
CA ALA A 426 -1.37 -2.92 -28.40
C ALA A 426 0.08 -3.18 -27.98
N LEU A 427 0.35 -4.23 -27.19
CA LEU A 427 1.70 -4.60 -26.75
C LEU A 427 2.56 -5.23 -27.85
N LYS A 428 1.98 -5.53 -29.02
CA LYS A 428 2.68 -6.20 -30.11
C LYS A 428 3.96 -5.44 -30.49
N GLY A 429 5.09 -6.13 -30.37
CA GLY A 429 6.41 -5.57 -30.68
C GLY A 429 7.01 -4.69 -29.58
N SER A 430 6.43 -4.65 -28.38
CA SER A 430 7.11 -4.12 -27.19
C SER A 430 8.15 -5.13 -26.73
N ARG A 431 9.43 -4.77 -26.83
CA ARG A 431 10.56 -5.62 -26.46
C ARG A 431 10.68 -5.76 -24.94
N VAL A 432 10.53 -4.62 -24.24
CA VAL A 432 10.60 -4.51 -22.78
C VAL A 432 9.23 -4.10 -22.25
N VAL A 433 8.72 -4.83 -21.25
CA VAL A 433 7.46 -4.48 -20.58
C VAL A 433 7.71 -4.32 -19.09
N VAL A 434 7.44 -3.13 -18.56
CA VAL A 434 7.37 -2.88 -17.11
C VAL A 434 5.93 -3.13 -16.65
N LEU A 435 5.76 -3.86 -15.55
CA LEU A 435 4.46 -4.02 -14.90
C LEU A 435 4.54 -3.73 -13.41
N ASP A 436 3.60 -2.92 -12.91
CA ASP A 436 3.39 -2.66 -11.48
C ASP A 436 1.93 -2.98 -11.09
N PRO A 437 1.52 -4.26 -11.11
CA PRO A 437 0.13 -4.65 -10.92
C PRO A 437 -0.35 -4.40 -9.48
N PRO A 438 -1.68 -4.34 -9.27
CA PRO A 438 -2.25 -4.32 -7.92
C PRO A 438 -1.85 -5.58 -7.13
N ARG A 439 -2.08 -5.56 -5.81
CA ARG A 439 -1.78 -6.70 -4.90
C ARG A 439 -2.29 -8.07 -5.38
N ALA A 440 -3.34 -8.12 -6.20
CA ALA A 440 -3.85 -9.35 -6.78
C ALA A 440 -2.87 -10.03 -7.75
N GLY A 441 -1.85 -9.31 -8.25
CA GLY A 441 -0.96 -9.73 -9.34
C GLY A 441 -1.50 -9.32 -10.72
N ALA A 442 -0.69 -9.52 -11.76
CA ALA A 442 -1.07 -9.34 -13.16
C ALA A 442 -2.01 -10.45 -13.63
N GLY A 443 -1.81 -11.67 -13.13
CA GLY A 443 -2.64 -12.83 -13.42
C GLY A 443 -2.43 -13.44 -14.81
N ALA A 444 -2.90 -14.68 -14.96
CA ALA A 444 -2.57 -15.55 -16.11
C ALA A 444 -2.89 -14.93 -17.49
N ARG A 445 -3.99 -14.17 -17.61
CA ARG A 445 -4.38 -13.53 -18.89
C ARG A 445 -3.37 -12.47 -19.32
N VAL A 446 -2.84 -11.68 -18.39
CA VAL A 446 -1.85 -10.65 -18.72
C VAL A 446 -0.53 -11.32 -19.04
N ILE A 447 -0.09 -12.30 -18.25
CA ILE A 447 1.13 -13.07 -18.53
C ILE A 447 1.08 -13.76 -19.91
N GLU A 448 -0.08 -14.32 -20.29
CA GLU A 448 -0.31 -14.86 -21.64
C GLU A 448 -0.25 -13.77 -22.74
N GLY A 449 -0.78 -12.59 -22.44
CA GLY A 449 -0.70 -11.43 -23.32
C GLY A 449 0.74 -10.96 -23.57
N LEU A 450 1.58 -10.93 -22.53
CA LEU A 450 3.01 -10.58 -22.64
C LEU A 450 3.76 -11.55 -23.56
N ASP A 451 3.51 -12.85 -23.37
CA ASP A 451 4.07 -13.93 -24.19
C ASP A 451 3.62 -13.80 -25.66
N THR A 452 2.32 -13.63 -25.89
CA THR A 452 1.74 -13.45 -27.24
C THR A 452 2.23 -12.18 -27.94
N ALA A 453 2.49 -11.12 -27.18
CA ALA A 453 3.01 -9.86 -27.69
C ALA A 453 4.47 -9.94 -28.16
N GLY A 454 5.17 -11.02 -27.79
CA GLY A 454 6.59 -11.24 -28.12
C GLY A 454 7.53 -10.47 -27.20
N ALA A 455 7.14 -10.21 -25.94
CA ALA A 455 8.02 -9.56 -24.97
C ALA A 455 9.29 -10.41 -24.76
N GLU A 456 10.45 -9.79 -24.97
CA GLU A 456 11.76 -10.41 -24.72
C GLU A 456 12.17 -10.25 -23.25
N GLU A 457 11.72 -9.14 -22.65
CA GLU A 457 12.06 -8.75 -21.30
C GLU A 457 10.84 -8.22 -20.55
N VAL A 458 10.65 -8.67 -19.32
CA VAL A 458 9.57 -8.26 -18.43
C VAL A 458 10.15 -7.81 -17.10
N ILE A 459 9.87 -6.56 -16.71
CA ILE A 459 10.25 -5.99 -15.42
C ILE A 459 9.02 -5.97 -14.51
N TYR A 460 8.99 -6.88 -13.54
CA TYR A 460 7.89 -7.03 -12.61
C TYR A 460 8.20 -6.28 -11.31
N VAL A 461 7.44 -5.23 -11.03
CA VAL A 461 7.42 -4.51 -9.75
C VAL A 461 6.27 -5.06 -8.89
N SER A 462 6.51 -5.35 -7.60
CA SER A 462 5.45 -5.90 -6.74
C SER A 462 5.64 -5.64 -5.26
N CYS A 463 4.55 -5.16 -4.63
CA CYS A 463 4.41 -5.02 -3.19
C CYS A 463 3.84 -6.26 -2.47
N GLU A 464 3.53 -7.34 -3.21
CA GLU A 464 2.88 -8.56 -2.69
C GLU A 464 3.62 -9.82 -3.13
N PRO A 465 4.48 -10.40 -2.26
CA PRO A 465 5.30 -11.57 -2.58
C PRO A 465 4.49 -12.78 -3.06
N SER A 466 3.25 -12.97 -2.57
CA SER A 466 2.46 -14.15 -2.90
C SER A 466 1.93 -14.14 -4.33
N SER A 467 1.43 -12.98 -4.79
CA SER A 467 0.95 -12.84 -6.16
C SER A 467 2.11 -12.77 -7.13
N PHE A 468 3.21 -12.09 -6.76
CA PHE A 468 4.47 -12.13 -7.50
C PHE A 468 4.96 -13.57 -7.72
N ALA A 469 5.08 -14.39 -6.66
CA ALA A 469 5.59 -15.75 -6.79
C ALA A 469 4.71 -16.64 -7.70
N ARG A 470 3.39 -16.45 -7.68
CA ARG A 470 2.47 -17.16 -8.57
C ARG A 470 2.66 -16.75 -10.03
N ASP A 471 2.71 -15.44 -10.29
CA ASP A 471 2.81 -14.92 -11.65
C ASP A 471 4.23 -15.16 -12.22
N ALA A 472 5.26 -15.14 -11.37
CA ALA A 472 6.63 -15.56 -11.71
C ALA A 472 6.68 -17.02 -12.18
N LYS A 473 5.99 -17.92 -11.49
CA LYS A 473 5.88 -19.33 -11.92
C LYS A 473 5.24 -19.47 -13.30
N ASP A 474 4.21 -18.67 -13.59
CA ASP A 474 3.56 -18.66 -14.90
C ASP A 474 4.51 -18.13 -15.99
N LEU A 475 5.33 -17.10 -15.70
CA LEU A 475 6.37 -16.61 -16.60
C LEU A 475 7.45 -17.68 -16.86
N LEU A 476 7.96 -18.34 -15.82
CA LEU A 476 8.94 -19.42 -15.95
C LEU A 476 8.41 -20.58 -16.81
N GLY A 477 7.14 -20.94 -16.63
CA GLY A 477 6.47 -21.95 -17.45
C GLY A 477 6.36 -21.60 -18.94
N ARG A 478 6.57 -20.33 -19.31
CA ARG A 478 6.57 -19.83 -20.69
C ARG A 478 7.96 -19.60 -21.28
N GLY A 479 9.00 -20.06 -20.56
CA GLY A 479 10.39 -20.01 -21.01
C GLY A 479 11.17 -18.78 -20.55
N PHE A 480 10.56 -17.90 -19.75
CA PHE A 480 11.33 -16.83 -19.10
C PHE A 480 12.21 -17.38 -17.98
N ARG A 481 13.25 -16.63 -17.61
CA ARG A 481 14.12 -16.86 -16.45
C ARG A 481 14.30 -15.56 -15.68
N ILE A 482 14.47 -15.66 -14.36
CA ILE A 482 14.79 -14.50 -13.53
C ILE A 482 16.28 -14.16 -13.74
N SER A 483 16.56 -13.04 -14.37
CA SER A 483 17.92 -12.57 -14.69
C SER A 483 18.35 -11.34 -13.88
N GLY A 484 17.40 -10.70 -13.18
CA GLY A 484 17.67 -9.64 -12.21
C GLY A 484 16.63 -9.66 -11.10
N MET A 485 17.03 -9.36 -9.87
CA MET A 485 16.09 -9.22 -8.76
C MET A 485 16.64 -8.28 -7.69
N ARG A 486 15.75 -7.44 -7.16
CA ARG A 486 15.99 -6.56 -6.03
C ARG A 486 14.78 -6.56 -5.12
N VAL A 487 15.01 -6.46 -3.81
CA VAL A 487 13.94 -6.31 -2.82
C VAL A 487 14.24 -5.06 -2.00
N LEU A 488 13.25 -4.19 -1.84
CA LEU A 488 13.37 -2.87 -1.21
C LEU A 488 12.50 -2.82 0.05
N ASP A 489 13.06 -2.29 1.12
CA ASP A 489 12.34 -1.92 2.33
C ASP A 489 11.69 -0.54 2.20
N LEU A 490 10.71 -0.40 1.29
CA LEU A 490 9.93 0.84 1.13
C LEU A 490 9.02 1.15 2.32
N TYR A 491 8.81 0.22 3.24
CA TYR A 491 7.83 0.35 4.31
C TYR A 491 8.41 -0.13 5.65
N PRO A 492 9.45 0.55 6.18
CA PRO A 492 10.04 0.18 7.44
C PRO A 492 9.02 0.31 8.58
N ASN A 493 9.20 -0.50 9.61
CA ASN A 493 8.24 -0.74 10.71
C ASN A 493 6.94 -1.45 10.30
N THR A 494 6.83 -1.92 9.07
CA THR A 494 5.74 -2.78 8.59
C THR A 494 6.29 -4.08 7.99
N HIS A 495 5.42 -5.07 7.78
CA HIS A 495 5.79 -6.30 7.07
C HIS A 495 5.87 -6.14 5.54
N HIS A 496 5.43 -5.00 4.99
CA HIS A 496 5.42 -4.78 3.55
C HIS A 496 6.84 -4.58 3.02
N MET A 497 7.06 -5.05 1.79
CA MET A 497 8.29 -4.92 1.04
C MET A 497 7.95 -4.80 -0.43
N GLU A 498 8.85 -4.22 -1.20
CA GLU A 498 8.72 -4.09 -2.64
C GLU A 498 9.74 -4.99 -3.32
N SER A 499 9.41 -5.56 -4.47
CA SER A 499 10.34 -6.36 -5.27
C SER A 499 10.34 -5.87 -6.71
N VAL A 500 11.52 -5.87 -7.34
CA VAL A 500 11.71 -5.58 -8.76
C VAL A 500 12.47 -6.75 -9.35
N ALA A 501 11.83 -7.49 -10.25
CA ALA A 501 12.42 -8.66 -10.88
C ALA A 501 12.41 -8.52 -12.40
N ARG A 502 13.53 -8.86 -13.02
CA ARG A 502 13.69 -8.95 -14.46
C ARG A 502 13.55 -10.39 -14.89
N PHE A 503 12.68 -10.59 -15.87
CA PHE A 503 12.48 -11.85 -16.57
C PHE A 503 12.94 -11.72 -18.02
N THR A 504 13.73 -12.66 -18.50
CA THR A 504 14.22 -12.70 -19.90
C THR A 504 14.05 -14.10 -20.48
N ARG A 505 13.83 -14.20 -21.80
CA ARG A 505 13.78 -15.49 -22.51
C ARG A 505 15.16 -16.11 -22.71
#